data_AF-W2QGD7-F1
#
_entry.id   AF-W2QGD7-F1
#
_cell.length_a   1.000
_cell.length_b   1.000
_cell.length_c   1.000
_cell.angle_alpha   90.00
_cell.angle_beta   90.00
_cell.angle_gamma   90.00
#
_symmetry.space_group_name_H-M   'P 1'
#
loop_
_entity.id
_entity.type
_entity.pdbx_description
1 polymer ?
#
loop_
_entity_poly.entity_id
_entity_poly.type
_entity_poly.pdbx_seq_one_letter_code
_entity_poly.pdbx_strand_id
1 'polypeptide(L)'
;MLRNARRFMHERTAFMDLSVPSSEQSCYVSPSGDYCTVKFVVLPLEGDFSARQVFDTLKFYLFHMEIMISEATGDLTLCEEEEADNTAVSQHRFLRSTPSGYQVESNDVIFSHFDEHNEEFGDGREYGIIVIDCVDKDELHPYSPDEKLRQDLTSILTVQTYKDKVSCSQNPKKLQIKTQVVMTRSNFFKLHHTTLPLSKIEMQETIDRLACRGNLLFNAVRASVSSGREPVL
;
A
#
# COMPACT_ATOMS: atom_id res chain seq x y z
N MET A 1 2.23 14.98 8.37
CA MET A 1 2.47 13.63 7.82
C MET A 1 2.59 13.62 6.29
N LEU A 2 1.54 13.98 5.53
CA LEU A 2 1.52 13.94 4.05
C LEU A 2 2.71 14.63 3.37
N ARG A 3 3.11 15.83 3.81
CA ARG A 3 4.27 16.55 3.23
C ARG A 3 5.59 15.77 3.36
N ASN A 4 5.84 15.18 4.54
CA ASN A 4 7.04 14.37 4.76
C ASN A 4 7.03 13.11 3.90
N ALA A 5 5.85 12.48 3.76
CA ALA A 5 5.67 11.31 2.90
C ALA A 5 5.93 11.63 1.42
N ARG A 6 5.42 12.77 0.91
CA ARG A 6 5.74 13.25 -0.44
C ARG A 6 7.24 13.44 -0.65
N ARG A 7 7.91 14.11 0.30
CA ARG A 7 9.36 14.34 0.24
C ARG A 7 10.14 13.03 0.25
N PHE A 8 9.79 12.11 1.13
CA PHE A 8 10.41 10.77 1.19
C PHE A 8 10.26 10.04 -0.14
N MET A 9 9.06 10.00 -0.72
CA MET A 9 8.83 9.31 -1.99
C MET A 9 9.62 9.96 -3.13
N HIS A 10 9.60 11.28 -3.22
CA HIS A 10 10.36 12.03 -4.21
C HIS A 10 11.86 11.72 -4.13
N GLU A 11 12.46 11.79 -2.93
CA GLU A 11 13.86 11.43 -2.71
C GLU A 11 14.13 9.95 -3.05
N ARG A 12 13.23 9.03 -2.65
CA ARG A 12 13.36 7.58 -2.88
C ARG A 12 13.29 7.18 -4.34
N THR A 13 12.57 7.94 -5.17
CA THR A 13 12.40 7.70 -6.61
C THR A 13 13.28 8.57 -7.51
N ALA A 14 14.02 9.53 -6.98
CA ALA A 14 14.73 10.56 -7.75
C ALA A 14 15.66 10.03 -8.85
N PHE A 15 16.20 8.81 -8.67
CA PHE A 15 17.15 8.18 -9.60
C PHE A 15 16.62 6.88 -10.20
N MET A 16 15.32 6.62 -10.09
CA MET A 16 14.68 5.42 -10.62
C MET A 16 14.02 5.72 -11.97
N ASP A 17 14.10 4.77 -12.90
CA ASP A 17 13.26 4.78 -14.09
C ASP A 17 11.86 4.26 -13.73
N LEU A 18 10.90 5.18 -13.64
CA LEU A 18 9.53 4.87 -13.25
C LEU A 18 8.71 4.25 -14.39
N SER A 19 9.24 4.19 -15.61
CA SER A 19 8.60 3.50 -16.74
C SER A 19 8.76 1.98 -16.68
N VAL A 20 9.64 1.48 -15.80
CA VAL A 20 9.96 0.06 -15.67
C VAL A 20 9.43 -0.47 -14.32
N PRO A 21 8.68 -1.58 -14.30
CA PRO A 21 8.27 -2.20 -13.05
C PRO A 21 9.48 -2.59 -12.19
N SER A 22 9.46 -2.24 -10.91
CA SER A 22 10.52 -2.60 -9.97
C SER A 22 9.95 -3.00 -8.60
N SER A 23 10.66 -3.88 -7.90
CA SER A 23 10.27 -4.38 -6.58
C SER A 23 11.50 -4.73 -5.77
N GLU A 24 11.62 -4.13 -4.59
CA GLU A 24 12.66 -4.40 -3.61
C GLU A 24 12.03 -4.87 -2.29
N GLN A 25 12.69 -5.81 -1.61
CA GLN A 25 12.26 -6.31 -0.30
C GLN A 25 13.46 -6.62 0.58
N SER A 26 13.36 -6.24 1.85
CA SER A 26 14.31 -6.63 2.89
C SER A 26 13.54 -7.11 4.12
N CYS A 27 13.94 -8.26 4.65
CA CYS A 27 13.35 -8.85 5.86
C CYS A 27 14.45 -9.02 6.91
N TYR A 28 14.15 -8.71 8.17
CA TYR A 28 15.09 -8.86 9.27
C TYR A 28 14.35 -8.99 10.60
N VAL A 29 15.05 -9.48 11.63
CA VAL A 29 14.58 -9.46 13.01
C VAL A 29 15.30 -8.35 13.75
N SER A 30 14.57 -7.46 14.41
CA SER A 30 15.12 -6.36 15.18
C SER A 30 15.84 -6.87 16.45
N PRO A 31 16.68 -6.05 17.09
CA PRO A 31 17.26 -6.40 18.39
C PRO A 31 16.23 -6.66 19.51
N SER A 32 15.02 -6.09 19.40
CA SER A 32 13.88 -6.34 20.30
C SER A 32 13.15 -7.65 20.00
N GLY A 33 13.52 -8.37 18.94
CA GLY A 33 12.89 -9.62 18.53
C GLY A 33 11.68 -9.44 17.61
N ASP A 34 11.41 -8.22 17.15
CA ASP A 34 10.32 -7.94 16.20
C ASP A 34 10.73 -8.41 14.81
N TYR A 35 9.77 -8.98 14.09
CA TYR A 35 9.97 -9.33 12.69
C TYR A 35 9.62 -8.11 11.85
N CYS A 36 10.50 -7.72 10.94
CA CYS A 36 10.36 -6.51 10.14
C CYS A 36 10.51 -6.82 8.65
N THR A 37 9.65 -6.22 7.83
CA THR A 37 9.75 -6.27 6.37
C THR A 37 9.62 -4.87 5.78
N VAL A 38 10.62 -4.46 5.00
CA VAL A 38 10.58 -3.25 4.18
C VAL A 38 10.29 -3.68 2.74
N LYS A 39 9.28 -3.08 2.11
CA LYS A 39 8.91 -3.35 0.72
C LYS A 39 8.81 -2.05 -0.06
N PHE A 40 9.43 -1.99 -1.24
CA PHE A 40 9.26 -0.88 -2.17
C PHE A 40 8.85 -1.43 -3.54
N VAL A 41 7.85 -0.82 -4.18
CA VAL A 41 7.34 -1.28 -5.48
C VAL A 41 7.02 -0.07 -6.35
N VAL A 42 7.49 -0.09 -7.60
CA VAL A 42 7.06 0.80 -8.69
C VAL A 42 6.31 -0.04 -9.71
N LEU A 43 5.09 0.39 -10.04
CA LEU A 43 4.23 -0.27 -11.02
C LEU A 43 3.70 0.76 -12.04
N PRO A 44 4.34 0.90 -13.20
CA PRO A 44 3.78 1.64 -14.32
C PRO A 44 2.57 0.88 -14.88
N LEU A 45 1.51 1.63 -15.17
CA LEU A 45 0.27 1.15 -15.75
C LEU A 45 0.10 1.73 -17.15
N GLU A 46 -0.28 0.86 -18.10
CA GLU A 46 -0.56 1.25 -19.48
C GLU A 46 -2.05 1.13 -19.75
N GLY A 47 -2.62 2.15 -20.39
CA GLY A 47 -4.04 2.18 -20.75
C GLY A 47 -4.55 3.61 -20.91
N ASP A 48 -5.84 3.73 -21.20
CA ASP A 48 -6.54 5.00 -21.37
C ASP A 48 -7.29 5.36 -20.09
N PHE A 49 -6.53 5.72 -19.05
CA PHE A 49 -7.05 6.16 -17.75
C PHE A 49 -6.19 7.28 -17.15
N SER A 50 -6.82 8.15 -16.35
CA SER A 50 -6.15 9.23 -15.64
C SER A 50 -5.53 8.78 -14.32
N ALA A 51 -4.62 9.59 -13.77
CA ALA A 51 -4.10 9.32 -12.43
C ALA A 51 -5.21 9.42 -11.38
N ARG A 52 -6.22 10.29 -11.60
CA ARG A 52 -7.41 10.37 -10.75
C ARG A 52 -8.19 9.05 -10.69
N GLN A 53 -8.47 8.44 -11.84
CA GLN A 53 -9.19 7.15 -11.89
C GLN A 53 -8.43 6.06 -11.12
N VAL A 54 -7.11 5.96 -11.34
CA VAL A 54 -6.27 5.00 -10.61
C VAL A 54 -6.25 5.29 -9.11
N PHE A 55 -6.19 6.55 -8.71
CA PHE A 55 -6.21 6.95 -7.30
C PHE A 55 -7.54 6.62 -6.61
N ASP A 56 -8.68 6.92 -7.25
CA ASP A 56 -10.00 6.62 -6.70
C ASP A 56 -10.21 5.11 -6.58
N THR A 57 -9.80 4.32 -7.58
CA THR A 57 -9.82 2.85 -7.52
C THR A 57 -8.89 2.30 -6.42
N LEU A 58 -7.69 2.88 -6.26
CA LEU A 58 -6.76 2.51 -5.19
C LEU A 58 -7.36 2.81 -3.80
N LYS A 59 -7.97 3.98 -3.63
CA LYS A 59 -8.66 4.36 -2.38
C LYS A 59 -9.79 3.38 -2.10
N PHE A 60 -10.63 3.06 -3.08
CA PHE A 60 -11.73 2.10 -2.92
C PHE A 60 -11.25 0.74 -2.39
N TYR A 61 -10.30 0.09 -3.07
CA TYR A 61 -9.83 -1.23 -2.63
C TYR A 61 -9.07 -1.21 -1.31
N LEU A 62 -8.45 -0.08 -0.97
CA LEU A 62 -7.74 0.08 0.30
C LEU A 62 -8.72 0.24 1.47
N PHE A 63 -9.83 0.94 1.26
CA PHE A 63 -10.89 1.07 2.26
C PHE A 63 -11.64 -0.26 2.43
N HIS A 64 -11.89 -0.99 1.34
CA HIS A 64 -12.48 -2.33 1.38
C HIS A 64 -11.44 -3.46 1.45
N MET A 65 -10.29 -3.20 2.08
CA MET A 65 -9.17 -4.14 2.07
C MET A 65 -9.48 -5.42 2.84
N GLU A 66 -10.34 -5.39 3.87
CA GLU A 66 -10.75 -6.60 4.60
C GLU A 66 -11.49 -7.58 3.69
N ILE A 67 -12.56 -7.13 3.03
CA ILE A 67 -13.32 -7.94 2.06
C ILE A 67 -12.39 -8.49 0.97
N MET A 68 -11.58 -7.62 0.35
CA MET A 68 -10.67 -8.01 -0.73
C MET A 68 -9.67 -9.09 -0.28
N ILE A 69 -9.10 -8.96 0.93
CA ILE A 69 -8.20 -9.97 1.47
C ILE A 69 -8.95 -11.26 1.77
N SER A 70 -10.12 -11.18 2.40
CA SER A 70 -10.90 -12.36 2.78
C SER A 70 -11.35 -13.16 1.57
N GLU A 71 -11.77 -12.52 0.49
CA GLU A 71 -12.13 -13.18 -0.76
C GLU A 71 -10.91 -13.78 -1.47
N ALA A 72 -9.78 -13.07 -1.46
CA ALA A 72 -8.57 -13.52 -2.14
C ALA A 72 -7.83 -14.66 -1.40
N THR A 73 -7.91 -14.70 -0.07
CA THR A 73 -7.13 -15.62 0.76
C THR A 73 -7.97 -16.69 1.47
N GLY A 74 -9.28 -16.47 1.62
CA GLY A 74 -10.15 -17.28 2.47
C GLY A 74 -9.95 -17.02 3.97
N ASP A 75 -9.00 -16.16 4.37
CA ASP A 75 -8.76 -15.79 5.77
C ASP A 75 -9.81 -14.76 6.19
N LEU A 76 -10.65 -15.08 7.19
CA LEU A 76 -11.57 -14.10 7.77
C LEU A 76 -10.74 -12.98 8.42
N THR A 77 -10.84 -11.81 7.82
CA THR A 77 -10.38 -10.56 8.39
C THR A 77 -11.65 -9.82 8.81
N LEU A 78 -11.66 -9.17 9.96
CA LEU A 78 -12.75 -8.32 10.43
C LEU A 78 -12.23 -6.89 10.47
N CYS A 79 -12.99 -5.94 9.95
CA CYS A 79 -12.68 -4.52 10.03
C CYS A 79 -13.72 -3.84 10.93
N GLU A 80 -13.25 -3.17 11.98
CA GLU A 80 -14.07 -2.22 12.72
C GLU A 80 -13.76 -0.83 12.17
N GLU A 81 -14.61 -0.34 11.27
CA GLU A 81 -14.49 0.97 10.65
C GLU A 81 -15.22 2.02 11.49
N GLU A 82 -14.55 3.15 11.75
CA GLU A 82 -15.25 4.37 12.17
C GLU A 82 -15.73 5.08 10.90
N GLU A 83 -17.05 5.19 10.73
CA GLU A 83 -17.78 5.66 9.53
C GLU A 83 -16.96 6.61 8.64
N ALA A 84 -16.51 6.08 7.49
CA ALA A 84 -15.76 6.83 6.49
C ALA A 84 -16.70 7.70 5.66
N ASP A 85 -17.11 8.83 6.22
CA ASP A 85 -18.00 9.79 5.56
C ASP A 85 -17.22 10.61 4.51
N ASN A 86 -16.77 9.95 3.44
CA ASN A 86 -16.01 10.51 2.31
C ASN A 86 -14.78 11.35 2.73
N THR A 87 -14.18 11.02 3.88
CA THR A 87 -13.14 11.81 4.50
C THR A 87 -11.77 11.54 3.87
N ALA A 88 -10.90 12.55 3.96
CA ALA A 88 -9.47 12.42 3.66
C ALA A 88 -8.73 11.54 4.70
N VAL A 89 -9.41 11.14 5.78
CA VAL A 89 -8.87 10.40 6.92
C VAL A 89 -9.83 9.28 7.33
N SER A 90 -9.35 8.06 7.53
CA SER A 90 -10.09 6.96 8.13
C SER A 90 -9.21 6.17 9.09
N GLN A 91 -9.83 5.46 10.04
CA GLN A 91 -9.13 4.52 10.92
C GLN A 91 -9.71 3.12 10.69
N HIS A 92 -8.84 2.14 10.53
CA HIS A 92 -9.19 0.75 10.25
C HIS A 92 -8.55 -0.13 11.30
N ARG A 93 -9.37 -0.84 12.09
CA ARG A 93 -8.88 -1.88 12.99
C ARG A 93 -9.17 -3.25 12.39
N PHE A 94 -8.11 -3.99 12.06
CA PHE A 94 -8.22 -5.32 11.49
C PHE A 94 -7.93 -6.40 12.53
N LEU A 95 -8.80 -7.41 12.58
CA LEU A 95 -8.57 -8.63 13.34
C LEU A 95 -8.60 -9.82 12.38
N ARG A 96 -7.59 -10.68 12.41
CA ARG A 96 -7.55 -11.90 11.60
C ARG A 96 -7.03 -13.09 12.40
N SER A 97 -7.27 -14.29 11.87
CA SER A 97 -6.69 -15.53 12.41
C SER A 97 -5.50 -16.00 11.57
N THR A 98 -4.43 -16.47 12.21
CA THR A 98 -3.40 -17.28 11.53
C THR A 98 -3.94 -18.68 11.24
N PRO A 99 -3.30 -19.45 10.34
CA PRO A 99 -3.65 -20.86 10.12
C PRO A 99 -3.56 -21.72 11.40
N SER A 100 -2.71 -21.34 12.35
CA SER A 100 -2.58 -21.98 13.66
C SER A 100 -3.58 -21.47 14.71
N GLY A 101 -4.51 -20.58 14.35
CA GLY A 101 -5.61 -20.11 15.19
C GLY A 101 -5.28 -18.91 16.09
N TYR A 102 -4.07 -18.34 16.00
CA TYR A 102 -3.72 -17.13 16.74
C TYR A 102 -4.39 -15.91 16.14
N GLN A 103 -4.85 -15.00 16.98
CA GLN A 103 -5.38 -13.72 16.54
C GLN A 103 -4.24 -12.75 16.25
N VAL A 104 -4.37 -12.01 15.14
CA VAL A 104 -3.46 -10.92 14.76
C VAL A 104 -4.28 -9.65 14.59
N GLU A 105 -3.87 -8.60 15.28
CA GLU A 105 -4.51 -7.30 15.31
C GLU A 105 -3.61 -6.25 14.63
N SER A 106 -4.20 -5.41 13.78
CA SER A 106 -3.61 -4.14 13.33
C SER A 106 -4.60 -3.00 13.53
N ASN A 107 -4.07 -1.80 13.70
CA ASN A 107 -4.87 -0.58 13.88
C ASN A 107 -4.16 0.54 13.13
N ASP A 108 -4.79 1.01 12.07
CA ASP A 108 -4.13 1.80 11.04
C ASP A 108 -4.96 3.07 10.75
N VAL A 109 -4.31 4.23 10.72
CA VAL A 109 -4.91 5.50 10.26
C VAL A 109 -4.44 5.79 8.85
N ILE A 110 -5.39 6.07 7.98
CA ILE A 110 -5.19 6.28 6.56
C ILE A 110 -5.46 7.74 6.24
N PHE A 111 -4.50 8.42 5.62
CA PHE A 111 -4.62 9.78 5.11
C PHE A 111 -4.53 9.74 3.59
N SER A 112 -5.43 10.41 2.88
CA SER A 112 -5.43 10.47 1.42
C SER A 112 -5.58 11.90 0.92
N HIS A 113 -4.85 12.23 -0.14
CA HIS A 113 -4.95 13.53 -0.81
C HIS A 113 -4.61 13.41 -2.29
N PHE A 114 -5.34 14.13 -3.13
CA PHE A 114 -5.10 14.18 -4.57
C PHE A 114 -4.99 15.63 -5.04
N ASP A 115 -3.93 15.93 -5.77
CA ASP A 115 -3.69 17.22 -6.41
C ASP A 115 -3.87 17.06 -7.93
N GLU A 116 -4.77 17.81 -8.55
CA GLU A 116 -4.89 17.81 -10.03
C GLU A 116 -3.66 18.45 -10.70
N HIS A 117 -3.02 19.39 -10.00
CA HIS A 117 -1.84 20.11 -10.48
C HIS A 117 -0.84 20.31 -9.34
N ASN A 118 0.15 19.43 -9.27
CA ASN A 118 1.19 19.47 -8.24
C ASN A 118 2.55 19.91 -8.82
N GLU A 119 2.94 21.15 -8.55
CA GLU A 119 4.21 21.74 -9.04
C GLU A 119 5.46 21.13 -8.38
N GLU A 120 5.38 20.76 -7.09
CA GLU A 120 6.55 20.36 -6.30
C GLU A 120 6.95 18.89 -6.54
N PHE A 121 5.96 18.00 -6.69
CA PHE A 121 6.16 16.55 -6.74
C PHE A 121 5.59 15.88 -7.99
N GLY A 122 4.62 16.52 -8.67
CA GLY A 122 3.98 15.99 -9.88
C GLY A 122 4.47 16.63 -11.18
N ASP A 123 5.49 17.49 -11.13
CA ASP A 123 5.95 18.33 -12.26
C ASP A 123 4.80 19.05 -12.97
N GLY A 124 3.91 19.67 -12.19
CA GLY A 124 2.72 20.37 -12.68
C GLY A 124 1.68 19.44 -13.30
N ARG A 125 1.51 18.24 -12.76
CA ARG A 125 0.51 17.25 -13.18
C ARG A 125 -0.22 16.64 -11.98
N GLU A 126 -1.14 15.74 -12.29
CA GLU A 126 -1.88 14.94 -11.31
C GLU A 126 -0.93 14.16 -10.39
N TYR A 127 -1.16 14.29 -9.09
CA TYR A 127 -0.39 13.60 -8.05
C TYR A 127 -1.30 13.21 -6.89
N GLY A 128 -1.48 11.90 -6.70
CA GLY A 128 -2.18 11.31 -5.57
C GLY A 128 -1.20 10.76 -4.54
N ILE A 129 -1.53 10.91 -3.26
CA ILE A 129 -0.81 10.28 -2.15
C ILE A 129 -1.79 9.68 -1.13
N ILE A 130 -1.49 8.46 -0.69
CA ILE A 130 -2.13 7.81 0.46
C ILE A 130 -1.02 7.46 1.45
N VAL A 131 -1.24 7.75 2.73
CA VAL A 131 -0.31 7.42 3.81
C VAL A 131 -1.06 6.63 4.86
N ILE A 132 -0.51 5.50 5.27
CA ILE A 132 -1.02 4.65 6.34
C ILE A 132 0.00 4.71 7.48
N ASP A 133 -0.46 4.91 8.72
CA ASP A 133 0.36 4.69 9.91
C ASP A 133 -0.36 3.81 10.91
N CYS A 134 0.41 3.09 11.73
CA CYS A 134 -0.14 2.37 12.86
C CYS A 134 -0.51 3.31 14.02
N VAL A 135 -1.56 2.97 14.76
CA VAL A 135 -1.93 3.60 16.03
C VAL A 135 -1.08 3.01 17.15
N ASP A 136 -0.17 3.79 17.70
CA ASP A 136 0.71 3.28 18.77
C ASP A 136 -0.01 3.00 20.08
N LYS A 137 -0.97 3.86 20.43
CA LYS A 137 -1.76 3.81 21.66
C LYS A 137 -3.21 4.10 21.35
N ASP A 138 -4.06 3.13 21.64
CA ASP A 138 -5.51 3.24 21.55
C ASP A 138 -6.08 3.04 22.97
N GLU A 139 -6.62 4.12 23.56
CA GLU A 139 -7.20 4.07 24.91
C GLU A 139 -8.61 3.46 24.91
N LEU A 140 -9.31 3.53 23.77
CA LEU A 140 -10.65 2.98 23.60
C LEU A 140 -10.59 1.47 23.39
N HIS A 141 -9.57 1.01 22.66
CA HIS A 141 -9.30 -0.39 22.37
C HIS A 141 -7.82 -0.74 22.59
N PRO A 142 -7.38 -0.86 23.86
CA PRO A 142 -5.99 -1.20 24.17
C PRO A 142 -5.59 -2.55 23.61
N TYR A 143 -4.36 -2.64 23.08
CA TYR A 143 -3.79 -3.90 22.62
C TYR A 143 -3.67 -4.92 23.76
N SER A 144 -4.02 -6.18 23.45
CA SER A 144 -3.87 -7.33 24.36
C SER A 144 -2.69 -8.22 23.92
N PRO A 145 -1.42 -7.89 24.27
CA PRO A 145 -0.24 -8.60 23.76
C PRO A 145 -0.14 -10.06 24.23
N ASP A 146 -0.81 -10.42 25.34
CA ASP A 146 -0.84 -11.79 25.87
C ASP A 146 -1.93 -12.67 25.20
N GLU A 147 -2.81 -12.07 24.39
CA GLU A 147 -3.91 -12.77 23.72
C GLU A 147 -3.78 -12.74 22.19
N LYS A 148 -3.19 -11.66 21.65
CA LYS A 148 -3.14 -11.38 20.23
C LYS A 148 -1.75 -10.93 19.82
N LEU A 149 -1.37 -11.30 18.60
CA LEU A 149 -0.21 -10.74 17.93
C LEU A 149 -0.52 -9.30 17.50
N ARG A 150 0.35 -8.35 17.85
CA ARG A 150 0.29 -6.98 17.31
C ARG A 150 1.10 -6.88 16.03
N GLN A 151 0.50 -6.27 15.02
CA GLN A 151 1.11 -6.03 13.73
C GLN A 151 0.88 -4.59 13.29
N ASP A 152 1.95 -3.91 12.88
CA ASP A 152 1.93 -2.51 12.47
C ASP A 152 2.29 -2.37 10.98
N LEU A 153 1.62 -1.42 10.32
CA LEU A 153 1.89 -0.99 8.95
C LEU A 153 2.13 0.52 8.89
N THR A 154 3.30 0.92 8.42
CA THR A 154 3.50 2.27 7.88
C THR A 154 3.64 2.16 6.37
N SER A 155 2.77 2.82 5.61
CA SER A 155 2.77 2.77 4.14
C SER A 155 2.67 4.16 3.54
N ILE A 156 3.36 4.38 2.42
CA ILE A 156 3.17 5.54 1.55
C ILE A 156 2.89 5.00 0.16
N LEU A 157 1.76 5.37 -0.42
CA LEU A 157 1.37 5.06 -1.78
C LEU A 157 1.23 6.35 -2.57
N THR A 158 1.70 6.36 -3.81
CA THR A 158 1.63 7.51 -4.71
C THR A 158 1.10 7.06 -6.07
N VAL A 159 0.33 7.93 -6.70
CA VAL A 159 -0.19 7.74 -8.07
C VAL A 159 0.15 9.02 -8.83
N GLN A 160 0.88 8.91 -9.94
CA GLN A 160 1.31 10.09 -10.68
C GLN A 160 1.37 9.85 -12.18
N THR A 161 1.15 10.91 -12.96
CA THR A 161 1.36 10.89 -14.40
C THR A 161 2.85 10.98 -14.73
N TYR A 162 3.38 9.95 -15.39
CA TYR A 162 4.76 9.89 -15.84
C TYR A 162 4.82 10.01 -17.37
N LYS A 163 5.75 10.83 -17.86
CA LYS A 163 5.99 11.03 -19.29
C LYS A 163 7.38 10.53 -19.62
N ASP A 164 7.43 9.44 -20.40
CA ASP A 164 8.67 8.90 -20.89
C ASP A 164 8.89 9.26 -22.37
N LYS A 165 10.15 9.49 -22.74
CA LYS A 165 10.56 9.78 -24.11
C LYS A 165 11.09 8.51 -24.75
N VAL A 166 10.21 7.80 -25.44
CA VAL A 166 10.54 6.57 -26.16
C VAL A 166 10.84 6.84 -27.63
N SER A 167 11.74 6.04 -28.22
CA SER A 167 12.01 6.09 -29.66
C SER A 167 10.81 5.53 -30.44
N CYS A 168 10.44 6.18 -31.53
CA CYS A 168 9.33 5.74 -32.36
C CYS A 168 9.72 4.46 -33.11
N SER A 169 8.89 3.41 -33.02
CA SER A 169 9.13 2.12 -33.67
C SER A 169 9.29 2.23 -35.19
N GLN A 170 8.66 3.24 -35.80
CA GLN A 170 8.74 3.52 -37.24
C GLN A 170 9.92 4.41 -37.64
N ASN A 171 10.50 5.17 -36.69
CA ASN A 171 11.66 6.02 -36.94
C ASN A 171 12.44 6.25 -35.63
N PRO A 172 13.56 5.54 -35.42
CA PRO A 172 14.37 5.65 -34.20
C PRO A 172 14.90 7.07 -33.92
N LYS A 173 14.93 7.96 -34.93
CA LYS A 173 15.33 9.36 -34.77
C LYS A 173 14.21 10.28 -34.26
N LYS A 174 12.96 9.79 -34.22
CA LYS A 174 11.81 10.54 -33.71
C LYS A 174 11.48 10.06 -32.30
N LEU A 175 11.56 10.94 -31.31
CA LEU A 175 11.07 10.64 -29.96
C LEU A 175 9.56 10.86 -29.89
N GLN A 176 8.86 9.91 -29.29
CA GLN A 176 7.45 9.98 -28.94
C GLN A 176 7.34 10.09 -27.42
N ILE A 177 6.45 10.96 -26.94
CA ILE A 177 6.13 11.03 -25.51
C ILE A 177 5.07 9.97 -25.24
N LYS A 178 5.43 8.96 -24.45
CA LYS A 178 4.48 8.00 -23.88
C LYS A 178 4.06 8.51 -22.51
N THR A 179 2.76 8.65 -22.30
CA THR A 179 2.20 9.01 -21.00
C THR A 179 1.70 7.73 -20.33
N GLN A 180 2.08 7.51 -19.08
CA GLN A 180 1.66 6.37 -18.26
C GLN A 180 1.23 6.90 -16.88
N VAL A 181 0.41 6.13 -16.17
CA VAL A 181 0.17 6.35 -14.75
C VAL A 181 1.06 5.40 -13.96
N VAL A 182 1.79 5.90 -12.98
CA VAL A 182 2.68 5.09 -12.14
C VAL A 182 2.13 5.03 -10.74
N MET A 183 1.90 3.81 -10.24
CA MET A 183 1.67 3.56 -8.83
C MET A 183 2.99 3.20 -8.16
N THR A 184 3.35 3.92 -7.11
CA THR A 184 4.54 3.58 -6.31
C THR A 184 4.15 3.43 -4.85
N ARG A 185 4.77 2.48 -4.15
CA ARG A 185 4.59 2.35 -2.71
C ARG A 185 5.88 2.06 -1.96
N SER A 186 5.92 2.50 -0.72
CA SER A 186 6.89 2.10 0.29
C SER A 186 6.12 1.61 1.51
N ASN A 187 6.41 0.39 1.95
CA ASN A 187 5.82 -0.22 3.13
C ASN A 187 6.91 -0.56 4.13
N PHE A 188 6.62 -0.33 5.40
CA PHE A 188 7.31 -0.90 6.53
C PHE A 188 6.28 -1.69 7.34
N PHE A 189 6.55 -2.98 7.47
CA PHE A 189 5.75 -3.93 8.22
C PHE A 189 6.53 -4.34 9.47
N LYS A 190 5.84 -4.39 10.61
CA LYS A 190 6.40 -4.89 11.86
C LYS A 190 5.42 -5.85 12.51
N LEU A 191 5.88 -7.07 12.80
CA LEU A 191 5.19 -7.99 13.68
C LEU A 191 5.92 -7.98 15.02
N HIS A 192 5.24 -7.53 16.07
CA HIS A 192 5.85 -7.36 17.38
C HIS A 192 6.25 -8.70 17.98
N HIS A 193 7.35 -8.70 18.71
CA HIS A 193 7.72 -9.82 19.57
C HIS A 193 6.57 -10.16 20.53
N THR A 194 6.35 -11.45 20.77
CA THR A 194 5.25 -11.95 21.60
C THR A 194 5.73 -13.01 22.58
N THR A 195 5.02 -13.16 23.69
CA THR A 195 5.14 -14.26 24.66
C THR A 195 4.32 -15.49 24.26
N LEU A 196 3.42 -15.35 23.27
CA LEU A 196 2.63 -16.45 22.75
C LEU A 196 3.53 -17.55 22.17
N PRO A 197 3.16 -18.84 22.28
CA PRO A 197 4.04 -19.96 21.97
C PRO A 197 4.11 -20.26 20.46
N LEU A 198 4.36 -19.25 19.63
CA LEU A 198 4.59 -19.41 18.20
C LEU A 198 6.03 -19.79 17.92
N SER A 199 6.21 -20.68 16.94
CA SER A 199 7.53 -20.96 16.40
C SER A 199 8.06 -19.77 15.60
N LYS A 200 9.39 -19.69 15.44
CA LYS A 200 10.03 -18.68 14.58
C LYS A 200 9.55 -18.73 13.13
N ILE A 201 9.14 -19.92 12.66
CA ILE A 201 8.62 -20.14 11.32
C ILE A 201 7.22 -19.51 11.21
N GLU A 202 6.33 -19.77 12.17
CA GLU A 202 5.00 -19.16 12.19
C GLU A 202 5.06 -17.63 12.27
N MET A 203 5.99 -17.08 13.05
CA MET A 203 6.23 -15.63 13.09
C MET A 203 6.65 -15.09 11.71
N GLN A 204 7.57 -15.77 11.03
CA GLN A 204 8.01 -15.39 9.68
C GLN A 204 6.87 -15.50 8.64
N GLU A 205 6.12 -16.59 8.66
CA GLU A 205 4.98 -16.78 7.76
C GLU A 205 3.89 -15.72 7.99
N THR A 206 3.67 -15.33 9.25
CA THR A 206 2.67 -14.32 9.62
C THR A 206 3.00 -12.96 9.01
N ILE A 207 4.27 -12.54 9.05
CA ILE A 207 4.69 -11.26 8.44
C ILE A 207 4.78 -11.34 6.91
N ASP A 208 5.20 -12.48 6.36
CA ASP A 208 5.29 -12.66 4.90
C ASP A 208 3.90 -12.59 4.23
N ARG A 209 2.88 -13.14 4.89
CA ARG A 209 1.48 -13.00 4.45
C ARG A 209 1.04 -11.55 4.38
N LEU A 210 1.43 -10.73 5.37
CA LEU A 210 1.11 -9.31 5.37
C LEU A 210 1.76 -8.58 4.18
N ALA A 211 3.04 -8.84 3.94
CA ALA A 211 3.76 -8.22 2.83
C ALA A 211 3.14 -8.57 1.47
N CYS A 212 2.56 -9.77 1.33
CA CYS A 212 1.88 -10.21 0.12
C CYS A 212 0.57 -9.44 -0.16
N ARG A 213 -0.17 -9.03 0.88
CA ARG A 213 -1.47 -8.31 0.74
C ARG A 213 -1.35 -7.05 -0.09
N GLY A 214 -0.22 -6.35 0.04
CA GLY A 214 0.05 -5.22 -0.82
C GLY A 214 -0.02 -5.62 -2.31
N ASN A 215 0.60 -6.72 -2.73
CA ASN A 215 0.59 -7.11 -4.15
C ASN A 215 -0.84 -7.38 -4.65
N LEU A 216 -1.70 -7.93 -3.79
CA LEU A 216 -3.12 -8.12 -4.10
C LEU A 216 -3.80 -6.78 -4.41
N LEU A 217 -3.60 -5.76 -3.56
CA LEU A 217 -4.12 -4.41 -3.79
C LEU A 217 -3.70 -3.85 -5.15
N PHE A 218 -2.40 -3.86 -5.47
CA PHE A 218 -1.90 -3.32 -6.74
C PHE A 218 -2.42 -4.10 -7.95
N ASN A 219 -2.56 -5.41 -7.82
CA ASN A 219 -3.10 -6.26 -8.88
C ASN A 219 -4.60 -6.00 -9.11
N ALA A 220 -5.38 -5.84 -8.04
CA ALA A 220 -6.81 -5.53 -8.09
C ALA A 220 -7.04 -4.18 -8.79
N VAL A 221 -6.29 -3.14 -8.40
CA VAL A 221 -6.36 -1.81 -9.04
C VAL A 221 -6.02 -1.91 -10.52
N ARG A 222 -4.90 -2.55 -10.88
CA ARG A 222 -4.51 -2.75 -12.28
C ARG A 222 -5.60 -3.47 -13.07
N ALA A 223 -6.15 -4.56 -12.54
CA ALA A 223 -7.19 -5.33 -13.22
C ALA A 223 -8.47 -4.51 -13.43
N SER A 224 -8.91 -3.76 -12.41
CA SER A 224 -10.10 -2.91 -12.47
C SER A 224 -9.93 -1.81 -13.53
N VAL A 225 -8.86 -1.01 -13.45
CA VAL A 225 -8.66 0.11 -14.39
C VAL A 225 -8.39 -0.35 -15.82
N SER A 226 -7.71 -1.48 -16.03
CA SER A 226 -7.51 -2.05 -17.37
C SER A 226 -8.79 -2.62 -17.98
N SER A 227 -9.76 -3.03 -17.16
CA SER A 227 -11.05 -3.54 -17.66
C SER A 227 -12.05 -2.43 -18.01
N GLY A 228 -11.80 -1.18 -17.56
CA GLY A 228 -12.71 -0.04 -17.72
C GLY A 228 -14.01 -0.18 -16.93
N ARG A 229 -14.10 -1.13 -16.00
CA ARG A 229 -15.26 -1.34 -15.13
C ARG A 229 -15.09 -0.60 -13.82
N GLU A 230 -16.21 -0.21 -13.20
CA GLU A 230 -16.20 0.24 -11.81
C GLU A 230 -15.57 -0.83 -10.92
N PRO A 231 -14.87 -0.44 -9.85
CA PRO A 231 -14.27 -1.40 -8.94
C PRO A 231 -15.37 -2.23 -8.28
N VAL A 232 -15.19 -3.54 -8.34
CA VAL A 232 -16.05 -4.54 -7.69
C VAL A 232 -15.16 -5.34 -6.75
N LEU A 233 -15.70 -5.73 -5.60
CA LEU A 233 -15.10 -6.68 -4.67
C LEU A 233 -15.36 -8.09 -5.21
#